data_AF-A0A1V5LLI4-F1
#
_entry.id   AF-A0A1V5LLI4-F1
#
_cell.length_a   1.000
_cell.length_b   1.000
_cell.length_c   1.000
_cell.angle_alpha   90.00
_cell.angle_beta   90.00
_cell.angle_gamma   90.00
#
_symmetry.space_group_name_H-M   'P 1'
#
loop_
_entity.id
_entity.type
_entity.pdbx_description
1 polymer ?
#
loop_
_entity_poly.entity_id
_entity_poly.type
_entity_poly.pdbx_seq_one_letter_code
_entity_poly.pdbx_strand_id
1 'polypeptide(L)' 'MLARPDDILFFDDYQTNVEGARARGWHAEQITGDTPVVKQIQAGLCRYGVNY' A
#
# COMPACT_ATOMS: atom_id res chain seq x y z
N MET A 1 -6.39 21.12 -3.09
CA MET A 1 -6.90 19.92 -3.78
C MET A 1 -6.68 18.75 -2.84
N LEU A 2 -7.72 18.02 -2.44
CA LEU A 2 -7.58 16.83 -1.61
C LEU A 2 -7.20 15.65 -2.52
N ALA A 3 -6.31 14.77 -2.06
CA ALA A 3 -5.97 13.55 -2.77
C ALA A 3 -7.24 12.69 -2.92
N ARG A 4 -7.43 12.06 -4.08
CA ARG A 4 -8.52 11.11 -4.29
C ARG A 4 -8.14 9.78 -3.63
N PRO A 5 -9.11 8.95 -3.22
CA PRO A 5 -8.83 7.63 -2.65
C PRO A 5 -7.88 6.77 -3.50
N ASP A 6 -8.02 6.81 -4.83
CA ASP A 6 -7.18 6.07 -5.79
C ASP A 6 -5.77 6.68 -5.97
N ASP A 7 -5.49 7.85 -5.37
CA ASP A 7 -4.15 8.45 -5.35
C ASP A 7 -3.33 7.98 -4.11
N ILE A 8 -3.92 7.15 -3.24
CA ILE A 8 -3.31 6.71 -1.97
C ILE A 8 -2.85 5.25 -2.07
N LEU A 9 -1.56 5.03 -1.79
CA LEU A 9 -0.97 3.71 -1.56
C LEU A 9 -0.68 3.52 -0.06
N PHE A 10 -1.36 2.55 0.55
CA PHE A 10 -1.30 2.24 1.97
C PHE A 10 -0.56 0.93 2.24
N PHE A 11 0.22 0.90 3.32
CA PHE A 11 0.94 -0.29 3.77
C PHE A 11 0.66 -0.51 5.25
N ASP A 12 0.30 -1.73 5.62
CA ASP A 12 0.01 -2.11 7.01
C ASP A 12 0.32 -3.59 7.21
N ASP A 13 0.69 -3.99 8.43
CA ASP A 13 0.99 -5.38 8.77
C ASP A 13 -0.27 -6.19 9.11
N TYR A 14 -1.35 -5.53 9.52
CA TYR A 14 -2.63 -6.17 9.81
C TYR A 14 -3.52 -6.25 8.57
N GLN A 15 -3.89 -7.49 8.21
CA GLN A 15 -4.79 -7.78 7.09
C GLN A 15 -6.13 -7.03 7.18
N THR A 16 -6.67 -6.85 8.40
CA THR A 16 -7.94 -6.13 8.62
C THR A 16 -7.85 -4.64 8.24
N ASN A 17 -6.68 -4.02 8.41
CA ASN A 17 -6.46 -2.63 8.04
C ASN A 17 -6.32 -2.49 6.52
N VAL A 18 -5.63 -3.43 5.87
CA VAL A 18 -5.51 -3.51 4.41
C VAL A 18 -6.89 -3.63 3.76
N GLU A 19 -7.75 -4.50 4.29
CA GLU A 19 -9.14 -4.65 3.84
C GLU A 19 -9.94 -3.36 4.04
N GLY A 20 -9.79 -2.71 5.20
CA GLY A 20 -10.45 -1.44 5.50
C GLY A 20 -10.01 -0.27 4.60
N ALA A 21 -8.76 -0.27 4.14
CA ALA A 21 -8.23 0.71 3.20
C ALA A 21 -8.79 0.44 1.78
N ARG A 22 -8.78 -0.81 1.33
CA ARG A 22 -9.36 -1.21 0.03
C ARG A 22 -10.86 -0.90 -0.04
N ALA A 23 -11.60 -1.13 1.04
CA ALA A 23 -13.03 -0.79 1.13
C ALA A 23 -13.31 0.72 1.01
N ARG A 24 -12.30 1.58 1.25
CA ARG A 24 -12.37 3.04 1.05
C ARG A 24 -11.88 3.49 -0.32
N GLY A 25 -11.49 2.56 -1.20
CA GLY A 25 -11.00 2.84 -2.53
C GLY A 25 -9.50 3.15 -2.61
N TRP A 26 -8.73 2.86 -1.56
CA TRP A 26 -7.27 3.04 -1.58
C TRP A 26 -6.59 1.83 -2.20
N HIS A 27 -5.40 2.04 -2.77
CA HIS A 27 -4.45 0.96 -2.99
C HIS A 27 -3.87 0.54 -1.63
N ALA A 28 -3.78 -0.76 -1.36
CA ALA A 28 -3.21 -1.22 -0.10
C ALA A 28 -2.50 -2.56 -0.24
N GLU A 29 -1.35 -2.70 0.42
CA GLU A 29 -0.52 -3.91 0.45
C GLU A 29 -0.22 -4.30 1.90
N GLN A 30 -0.28 -5.60 2.19
CA GLN A 30 0.11 -6.11 3.50
C GLN A 30 1.63 -6.25 3.59
N ILE A 31 2.23 -5.78 4.67
CA ILE A 31 3.65 -6.01 4.98
C ILE A 31 3.78 -7.23 5.89
N THR A 32 4.60 -8.19 5.49
CA THR A 32 4.87 -9.42 6.27
C THR A 32 6.32 -9.49 6.74
N GLY A 33 6.62 -10.37 7.70
CA GLY A 33 7.98 -10.59 8.19
C GLY A 33 8.87 -11.42 7.26
N ASP A 34 8.31 -12.02 6.20
CA ASP A 34 8.98 -13.00 5.35
C ASP A 34 9.97 -12.36 4.36
N THR A 35 9.85 -11.05 4.12
CA THR A 35 10.69 -10.29 3.20
C THR A 35 11.10 -8.97 3.85
N PRO A 36 12.31 -8.44 3.61
CA PRO A 36 12.67 -7.11 4.10
C PRO A 36 11.63 -6.06 3.73
N VAL A 37 11.14 -5.30 4.71
CA VAL A 37 10.08 -4.29 4.55
C VAL A 37 10.38 -3.33 3.38
N VAL A 38 11.64 -2.91 3.25
CA VAL A 38 12.06 -2.04 2.15
C VAL A 38 11.75 -2.64 0.79
N LYS A 39 12.02 -3.94 0.56
CA LYS A 39 11.74 -4.58 -0.74
C LYS A 39 10.24 -4.64 -1.03
N GLN A 40 9.41 -4.82 -0.01
CA GLN A 40 7.96 -4.86 -0.14
C GLN A 40 7.41 -3.48 -0.53
N ILE A 41 7.87 -2.42 0.14
CA ILE A 41 7.50 -1.03 -0.18
C ILE A 41 7.95 -0.69 -1.61
N GLN A 42 9.20 -0.99 -1.98
CA GLN A 42 9.73 -0.74 -3.32
C GLN A 42 8.91 -1.45 -4.41
N ALA A 43 8.53 -2.72 -4.17
CA ALA A 43 7.67 -3.46 -5.09
C ALA A 43 6.27 -2.84 -5.22
N GLY A 44 5.70 -2.34 -4.12
CA GLY A 44 4.45 -1.58 -4.13
C GLY A 44 4.57 -0.30 -4.96
N LEU A 45 5.56 0.54 -4.64
CA LEU A 45 5.81 1.79 -5.36
C LEU A 45 5.99 1.56 -6.87
N CYS A 46 6.79 0.57 -7.27
CA CYS A 46 6.98 0.20 -8.67
C CYS A 46 5.67 -0.26 -9.34
N ARG A 47 4.86 -1.09 -8.67
CA ARG A 47 3.57 -1.58 -9.19
C ARG A 47 2.58 -0.46 -9.47
N TYR A 48 2.58 0.59 -8.65
CA TYR A 48 1.70 1.75 -8.80
C TYR A 48 2.37 2.94 -9.52
N GLY A 49 3.54 2.73 -10.13
CA GLY A 49 4.20 3.75 -10.97
C GLY A 49 4.81 4.93 -10.19
N VAL A 50 5.04 4.78 -8.89
CA VAL A 50 5.70 5.78 -8.05
C VAL A 50 7.21 5.59 -8.16
N ASN A 51 7.85 6.44 -8.98
CA ASN A 51 9.31 6.47 -9.12
C ASN A 51 9.94 7.29 -7.98
N TYR A 52 10.99 6.76 -7.35
CA TYR A 52 11.73 7.39 -6.24
C TYR A 52 13.24 7.25 -6.43
#